data_AF-T1C529-F1
#
_entry.id   AF-T1C529-F1
#
_cell.length_a   1.000
_cell.length_b   1.000
_cell.length_c   1.000
_cell.angle_alpha   90.00
_cell.angle_beta   90.00
_cell.angle_gamma   90.00
#
_symmetry.space_group_name_H-M   'P 1'
#
loop_
_entity.id
_entity.type
_entity.pdbx_description
1 polymer ?
#
loop_
_entity_poly.entity_id
_entity_poly.type
_entity_poly.pdbx_seq_one_letter_code
_entity_poly.pdbx_strand_id
1 'polypeptide(L)'
;TLLSGRQVVVYVHTLNLLEYQKFAGADGNAGRFIAEGGFPAIALSASKEDIASNYFNTIILKDVIQRFRIQKQDELIRLAKFYITSVGSRITFNSVSKFLKLSVKTAYNFSHYLGKSYLIFFVDRFSFSIKAQDNSPKKVYSTDNAFPSMLGVNPIEIRGRLLENAIASMLYMI
;
A
#
# COMPACT_ATOMS: atom_id res chain seq x y z
N THR A 1 25.89 -11.13 -17.50
CA THR A 1 25.18 -12.09 -18.37
C THR A 1 24.08 -11.37 -19.10
N LEU A 2 24.26 -11.17 -20.41
CA LEU A 2 23.39 -10.40 -21.29
C LEU A 2 22.28 -11.33 -21.86
N LEU A 3 21.13 -11.36 -21.20
CA LEU A 3 19.85 -11.82 -21.75
C LEU A 3 18.86 -10.67 -21.64
N SER A 4 19.11 -9.60 -22.38
CA SER A 4 18.23 -8.42 -22.46
C SER A 4 16.93 -8.83 -23.17
N GLY A 5 15.85 -9.02 -22.39
CA GLY A 5 14.48 -8.99 -22.91
C GLY A 5 13.76 -10.32 -23.14
N ARG A 6 14.44 -11.49 -23.07
CA ARG A 6 13.77 -12.82 -23.16
C ARG A 6 13.48 -13.39 -21.78
N GLN A 7 12.69 -12.67 -21.00
CA GLN A 7 12.25 -13.10 -19.68
C GLN A 7 10.72 -13.07 -19.62
N VAL A 8 10.13 -14.17 -19.15
CA VAL A 8 8.73 -14.18 -18.73
C VAL A 8 8.73 -13.59 -17.32
N VAL A 9 8.24 -12.36 -17.18
CA VAL A 9 8.07 -11.74 -15.87
C VAL A 9 6.77 -12.26 -15.29
N VAL A 10 6.88 -13.00 -14.19
CA VAL A 10 5.72 -13.42 -13.40
C VAL A 10 5.64 -12.50 -12.19
N TYR A 11 4.54 -11.77 -12.07
CA TYR A 11 4.25 -10.96 -10.90
C TYR A 11 3.61 -11.84 -9.84
N VAL A 12 4.23 -11.88 -8.65
CA VAL A 12 3.69 -12.62 -7.51
C VAL A 12 3.05 -11.61 -6.58
N HIS A 13 1.73 -11.69 -6.47
CA HIS A 13 0.90 -10.84 -5.63
C HIS A 13 0.60 -11.51 -4.29
N THR A 14 0.00 -10.75 -3.36
CA THR A 14 -0.59 -11.34 -2.17
C THR A 14 -1.82 -12.18 -2.55
N LEU A 15 -2.20 -13.11 -1.67
CA LEU A 15 -3.33 -13.99 -1.93
C LEU A 15 -4.60 -13.15 -2.13
N ASN A 16 -5.33 -13.40 -3.22
CA ASN A 16 -6.69 -12.87 -3.32
C ASN A 16 -7.62 -13.62 -2.35
N LEU A 17 -8.86 -13.13 -2.15
CA LEU A 17 -9.77 -13.73 -1.18
C LEU A 17 -10.00 -15.24 -1.40
N LEU A 18 -10.11 -15.69 -2.66
CA LEU A 18 -10.35 -17.10 -2.97
C LEU A 18 -9.11 -17.96 -2.65
N GLU A 19 -7.93 -17.44 -2.97
CA GLU A 19 -6.65 -18.08 -2.62
C GLU A 19 -6.44 -18.11 -1.11
N TYR A 20 -6.75 -17.01 -0.42
CA TYR A 20 -6.66 -16.90 1.02
C TYR A 20 -7.54 -17.93 1.73
N GLN A 21 -8.80 -18.08 1.30
CA GLN A 21 -9.70 -19.10 1.87
C GLN A 21 -9.17 -20.52 1.68
N LYS A 22 -8.62 -20.84 0.49
CA LYS A 22 -8.00 -22.14 0.23
C LYS A 22 -6.74 -22.35 1.06
N PHE A 23 -5.95 -21.30 1.24
CA PHE A 23 -4.65 -21.36 1.91
C PHE A 23 -4.78 -21.42 3.44
N ALA A 24 -5.69 -20.65 4.02
CA ALA A 24 -5.93 -20.61 5.47
C ALA A 24 -6.86 -21.73 5.98
N GLY A 25 -7.47 -22.52 5.09
CA GLY A 25 -8.31 -23.65 5.45
C GLY A 25 -9.55 -23.24 6.27
N ALA A 26 -9.80 -23.95 7.37
CA ALA A 26 -10.99 -23.73 8.20
C ALA A 26 -11.06 -22.32 8.81
N ASP A 27 -9.92 -21.66 9.03
CA ASP A 27 -9.86 -20.31 9.60
C ASP A 27 -9.94 -19.20 8.53
N GLY A 28 -9.94 -19.58 7.25
CA GLY A 28 -9.97 -18.67 6.11
C GLY A 28 -11.36 -18.09 5.87
N ASN A 29 -11.64 -16.91 6.43
CA ASN A 29 -12.86 -16.17 6.15
C ASN A 29 -12.59 -14.74 5.67
N ALA A 30 -13.59 -14.16 4.99
CA ALA A 30 -13.50 -12.80 4.45
C ALA A 30 -13.26 -11.73 5.53
N GLY A 31 -13.80 -11.90 6.74
CA GLY A 31 -13.57 -10.96 7.84
C GLY A 31 -12.09 -10.90 8.22
N ARG A 32 -11.44 -12.06 8.34
CA ARG A 32 -10.02 -12.17 8.64
C ARG A 32 -9.16 -11.64 7.50
N PHE A 33 -9.47 -11.99 6.25
CA PHE A 33 -8.80 -11.43 5.07
C PHE A 33 -8.87 -9.90 5.02
N ILE A 34 -10.04 -9.32 5.26
CA ILE A 34 -10.21 -7.86 5.28
C ILE A 34 -9.45 -7.24 6.44
N ALA A 35 -9.41 -7.87 7.61
CA ALA A 35 -8.74 -7.34 8.78
C ALA A 35 -7.21 -7.50 8.75
N GLU A 36 -6.68 -8.54 8.12
CA GLU A 36 -5.27 -8.94 8.24
C GLU A 36 -4.51 -8.93 6.92
N GLY A 37 -5.22 -8.94 5.79
CA GLY A 37 -4.63 -8.96 4.46
C GLY A 37 -4.33 -10.35 3.90
N GLY A 38 -3.68 -10.36 2.73
CA GLY A 38 -3.47 -11.55 1.89
C GLY A 38 -2.06 -12.12 1.92
N PHE A 39 -1.13 -11.57 2.70
CA PHE A 39 0.23 -12.13 2.76
C PHE A 39 0.23 -13.55 3.31
N PRO A 40 0.80 -14.56 2.60
CA PRO A 40 0.78 -15.95 3.06
C PRO A 40 1.37 -16.16 4.45
N ALA A 41 2.52 -15.53 4.75
CA ALA A 41 3.16 -15.68 6.07
C ALA A 41 2.32 -15.08 7.21
N ILE A 42 1.50 -14.06 6.91
CA ILE A 42 0.62 -13.42 7.89
C ILE A 42 -0.62 -14.30 8.14
N ALA A 43 -1.15 -14.93 7.09
CA ALA A 43 -2.32 -15.81 7.22
C ALA A 43 -2.09 -16.97 8.20
N LEU A 44 -0.86 -17.49 8.29
CA LEU A 44 -0.50 -18.66 9.11
C LEU A 44 0.12 -18.33 10.48
N SER A 45 0.52 -17.08 10.71
CA SER A 45 1.30 -16.71 11.90
C SER A 45 0.44 -16.14 13.02
N ALA A 46 0.87 -16.33 14.27
CA ALA A 46 0.33 -15.62 15.43
C ALA A 46 0.96 -14.22 15.61
N SER A 47 2.18 -14.00 15.09
CA SER A 47 2.94 -12.72 15.17
C SER A 47 2.79 -11.91 13.88
N LYS A 48 1.54 -11.58 13.55
CA LYS A 48 1.16 -10.99 12.25
C LYS A 48 1.71 -9.58 12.07
N GLU A 49 1.63 -8.79 13.13
CA GLU A 49 2.04 -7.39 13.18
C GLU A 49 3.56 -7.24 13.03
N ASP A 50 4.33 -8.17 13.61
CA ASP A 50 5.79 -8.20 13.49
C ASP A 50 6.21 -8.54 12.05
N ILE A 51 5.54 -9.50 11.42
CA ILE A 51 5.80 -9.87 10.02
C ILE A 51 5.47 -8.70 9.08
N ALA A 52 4.30 -8.07 9.26
CA ALA A 52 3.91 -6.90 8.49
C ALA A 52 4.91 -5.73 8.69
N SER A 53 5.38 -5.52 9.92
CA SER A 53 6.43 -4.55 10.26
C SER A 53 7.72 -4.82 9.52
N ASN A 54 8.15 -6.07 9.47
CA ASN A 54 9.34 -6.46 8.74
C ASN A 54 9.19 -6.26 7.23
N TYR A 55 8.02 -6.56 6.66
CA TYR A 55 7.74 -6.29 5.25
C TYR A 55 7.76 -4.79 4.94
N PHE A 56 7.06 -3.97 5.73
CA PHE A 56 7.07 -2.53 5.58
C PHE A 56 8.50 -1.96 5.65
N ASN A 57 9.27 -2.35 6.66
CA ASN A 57 10.65 -1.88 6.85
C ASN A 57 11.56 -2.32 5.69
N THR A 58 11.39 -3.55 5.19
CA THR A 58 12.17 -4.07 4.07
C THR A 58 11.86 -3.30 2.78
N ILE A 59 10.59 -3.08 2.47
CA ILE A 59 10.15 -2.32 1.29
C ILE A 59 10.68 -0.88 1.37
N ILE A 60 10.48 -0.20 2.51
CA ILE A 60 10.96 1.17 2.69
C ILE A 60 12.48 1.25 2.53
N LEU A 61 13.23 0.34 3.15
CA LEU A 61 14.68 0.37 3.11
C LEU A 61 15.23 0.03 1.72
N LYS A 62 14.87 -1.14 1.19
CA LYS A 62 15.46 -1.68 -0.05
C LYS A 62 14.86 -1.04 -1.29
N ASP A 63 13.53 -0.98 -1.35
CA ASP A 63 12.83 -0.64 -2.59
C ASP A 63 12.61 0.87 -2.76
N VAL A 64 12.75 1.63 -1.67
CA VAL A 64 12.60 3.09 -1.68
C VAL A 64 13.90 3.82 -1.32
N ILE A 65 14.38 3.69 -0.09
CA ILE A 65 15.52 4.49 0.42
C ILE A 65 16.79 4.19 -0.38
N GLN A 66 17.17 2.92 -0.52
CA GLN A 66 18.39 2.54 -1.24
C GLN A 66 18.25 2.79 -2.74
N ARG A 67 17.10 2.39 -3.33
CA ARG A 67 16.84 2.53 -4.76
C ARG A 67 16.89 3.97 -5.25
N PHE A 68 16.28 4.90 -4.49
CA PHE A 68 16.20 6.32 -4.87
C PHE A 68 17.18 7.21 -4.10
N ARG A 69 18.10 6.62 -3.31
CA ARG A 69 19.13 7.31 -2.52
C ARG A 69 18.55 8.44 -1.65
N ILE A 70 17.50 8.12 -0.91
CA ILE A 70 16.76 9.10 -0.10
C ILE A 70 17.58 9.51 1.12
N GLN A 71 17.94 10.79 1.20
CA GLN A 71 18.62 11.36 2.36
C GLN A 71 17.68 11.57 3.55
N LYS A 72 16.48 12.07 3.29
CA LYS A 72 15.49 12.42 4.33
C LYS A 72 14.58 11.24 4.68
N GLN A 73 15.16 10.20 5.26
CA GLN A 73 14.48 8.92 5.50
C GLN A 73 13.29 9.06 6.48
N ASP A 74 13.43 9.84 7.55
CA ASP A 74 12.34 10.05 8.51
C ASP A 74 11.12 10.74 7.90
N GLU A 75 11.33 11.72 7.02
CA GLU A 75 10.26 12.39 6.28
C GLU A 75 9.51 11.40 5.38
N LEU A 76 10.23 10.51 4.70
CA LEU A 76 9.66 9.45 3.87
C LEU A 76 8.86 8.45 4.70
N ILE A 77 9.41 7.98 5.82
CA ILE A 77 8.74 7.01 6.70
C ILE A 77 7.45 7.60 7.27
N ARG A 78 7.47 8.86 7.70
CA ARG A 78 6.25 9.57 8.16
C ARG A 78 5.20 9.66 7.05
N LEU A 79 5.61 9.96 5.82
CA LEU A 79 4.71 9.98 4.67
C LEU A 79 4.10 8.60 4.38
N ALA A 80 4.92 7.55 4.40
CA ALA A 80 4.45 6.18 4.17
C ALA A 80 3.43 5.76 5.23
N LYS A 81 3.72 5.99 6.52
CA LYS A 81 2.79 5.71 7.61
C LYS A 81 1.50 6.52 7.49
N PHE A 82 1.60 7.80 7.11
CA PHE A 82 0.43 8.64 6.86
C PHE A 82 -0.48 8.06 5.76
N TYR A 83 0.09 7.56 4.66
CA TYR A 83 -0.71 6.95 3.60
C TYR A 83 -1.36 5.65 4.02
N ILE A 84 -0.65 4.80 4.76
CA ILE A 84 -1.18 3.54 5.29
C ILE A 84 -2.36 3.79 6.25
N THR A 85 -2.27 4.78 7.13
CA THR A 85 -3.40 5.12 8.02
C THR A 85 -4.53 5.87 7.32
N SER A 86 -4.26 6.42 6.13
CA SER A 86 -5.21 7.16 5.31
C SER A 86 -5.80 6.32 4.17
N VAL A 87 -5.62 5.00 4.16
CA VAL A 87 -6.17 4.10 3.14
C VAL A 87 -7.67 4.34 2.90
N GLY A 88 -8.07 4.38 1.64
CA GLY A 88 -9.43 4.70 1.19
C GLY A 88 -9.79 6.19 1.23
N SER A 89 -8.94 7.03 1.80
CA SER A 89 -9.19 8.46 1.96
C SER A 89 -8.70 9.27 0.74
N ARG A 90 -9.32 10.42 0.50
CA ARG A 90 -8.93 11.35 -0.56
C ARG A 90 -7.82 12.26 -0.07
N ILE A 91 -6.74 12.39 -0.85
CA ILE A 91 -5.57 13.21 -0.53
C ILE A 91 -5.23 14.15 -1.68
N THR A 92 -4.56 15.25 -1.37
CA THR A 92 -3.85 16.10 -2.34
C THR A 92 -2.40 16.25 -1.89
N PHE A 93 -1.45 16.39 -2.82
CA PHE A 93 -0.05 16.59 -2.41
C PHE A 93 0.15 17.89 -1.60
N ASN A 94 -0.68 18.91 -1.84
CA ASN A 94 -0.70 20.13 -1.05
C ASN A 94 -1.15 19.90 0.41
N SER A 95 -2.25 19.16 0.62
CA SER A 95 -2.73 18.85 1.98
C SER A 95 -1.73 18.00 2.75
N VAL A 96 -1.11 17.03 2.08
CA VAL A 96 -0.06 16.18 2.65
C VAL A 96 1.20 16.98 3.00
N SER A 97 1.65 17.82 2.07
CA SER A 97 2.79 18.74 2.27
C SER A 97 2.59 19.63 3.49
N LYS A 98 1.40 20.23 3.63
CA LYS A 98 1.07 21.07 4.78
C LYS A 98 1.06 20.29 6.10
N PHE A 99 0.44 19.11 6.11
CA PHE A 99 0.33 18.28 7.31
C PHE A 99 1.69 17.77 7.81
N LEU A 100 2.53 17.27 6.89
CA LEU A 100 3.83 16.68 7.22
C LEU A 100 5.00 17.68 7.21
N LYS A 101 4.71 18.96 6.95
CA LYS A 101 5.71 20.05 6.83
C LYS A 101 6.81 19.72 5.81
N LEU A 102 6.40 19.16 4.67
CA LEU A 102 7.26 18.84 3.53
C LEU A 102 7.07 19.88 2.43
N SER A 103 8.06 20.07 1.55
CA SER A 103 7.79 20.77 0.28
C SER A 103 6.83 19.95 -0.58
N VAL A 104 5.98 20.61 -1.38
CA VAL A 104 5.04 19.92 -2.28
C VAL A 104 5.78 18.99 -3.25
N LYS A 105 6.94 19.44 -3.75
CA LYS A 105 7.81 18.63 -4.62
C LYS A 105 8.33 17.38 -3.91
N THR A 106 8.75 17.50 -2.65
CA THR A 106 9.21 16.36 -1.84
C THR A 106 8.06 15.38 -1.59
N ALA A 107 6.89 15.89 -1.18
CA ALA A 107 5.71 15.05 -0.96
C ALA A 107 5.33 14.29 -2.24
N TYR A 108 5.30 14.97 -3.39
CA TYR A 108 5.05 14.33 -4.69
C TYR A 108 6.08 13.24 -5.01
N ASN A 109 7.38 13.56 -4.94
CA ASN A 109 8.44 12.61 -5.28
C ASN A 109 8.43 11.38 -4.36
N PHE A 110 8.29 11.58 -3.05
CA PHE A 110 8.25 10.46 -2.11
C PHE A 110 7.00 9.61 -2.33
N SER A 111 5.83 10.22 -2.58
CA SER A 111 4.62 9.49 -2.94
C SER A 111 4.80 8.65 -4.20
N HIS A 112 5.47 9.21 -5.21
CA HIS A 112 5.80 8.49 -6.43
C HIS A 112 6.72 7.30 -6.15
N TYR A 113 7.74 7.46 -5.32
CA TYR A 113 8.66 6.37 -4.97
C TYR A 113 7.98 5.25 -4.18
N LEU A 114 7.10 5.58 -3.23
CA LEU A 114 6.28 4.61 -2.50
C LEU A 114 5.31 3.86 -3.43
N GLY A 115 4.81 4.52 -4.48
CA GLY A 115 4.06 3.86 -5.54
C GLY A 115 4.90 2.88 -6.36
N LYS A 116 6.14 3.26 -6.69
CA LYS A 116 7.08 2.40 -7.43
C LYS A 116 7.60 1.20 -6.65
N SER A 117 7.46 1.20 -5.33
CA SER A 117 7.80 0.07 -4.46
C SER A 117 6.63 -0.87 -4.17
N TYR A 118 5.47 -0.67 -4.81
CA TYR A 118 4.25 -1.46 -4.55
C TYR A 118 3.83 -1.45 -3.07
N LEU A 119 4.13 -0.37 -2.33
CA LEU A 119 3.61 -0.23 -0.96
C LEU A 119 2.19 0.36 -0.99
N ILE A 120 2.00 1.35 -1.85
CA ILE A 120 0.74 2.06 -2.04
C ILE A 120 0.47 2.26 -3.53
N PHE A 121 -0.76 2.63 -3.85
CA PHE A 121 -1.12 3.16 -5.15
C PHE A 121 -2.17 4.25 -5.00
N PHE A 122 -2.30 5.09 -6.02
CA PHE A 122 -3.29 6.16 -6.07
C PHE A 122 -4.30 5.86 -7.17
N VAL A 123 -5.57 6.13 -6.88
CA VAL A 123 -6.64 6.11 -7.88
C VAL A 123 -7.11 7.54 -8.10
N ASP A 124 -7.04 7.96 -9.34
CA ASP A 124 -7.47 9.29 -9.75
C ASP A 124 -8.99 9.39 -9.78
N ARG A 125 -9.52 10.58 -9.48
CA ARG A 125 -10.94 10.86 -9.69
C ARG A 125 -11.22 10.81 -11.19
N PHE A 126 -12.20 10.01 -11.59
CA PHE A 126 -12.67 9.98 -12.97
C PHE A 126 -13.08 11.38 -13.46
N SER A 127 -12.55 11.78 -14.62
CA SER A 127 -12.96 12.95 -15.37
C SER A 127 -12.52 12.80 -16.81
N PHE A 128 -13.33 13.29 -17.76
CA PHE A 128 -12.94 13.39 -19.16
C PHE A 128 -11.81 14.42 -19.40
N SER A 129 -11.61 15.37 -18.47
CA SER A 129 -10.55 16.36 -18.56
C SER A 129 -9.33 15.90 -17.76
N ILE A 130 -8.20 15.72 -18.43
CA ILE A 130 -6.91 15.37 -17.79
C ILE A 130 -6.53 16.43 -16.76
N LYS A 131 -6.69 17.72 -17.09
CA LYS A 131 -6.43 18.81 -16.15
C LYS A 131 -7.32 18.72 -14.92
N ALA A 132 -8.60 18.36 -15.09
CA ALA A 132 -9.50 18.18 -13.95
C ALA A 132 -9.12 16.95 -13.13
N GLN A 133 -8.71 15.85 -13.76
CA GLN A 133 -8.24 14.63 -13.09
C GLN A 133 -6.99 14.90 -12.24
N ASP A 134 -6.01 15.61 -12.80
CA ASP A 134 -4.74 15.90 -12.11
C ASP A 134 -4.91 16.85 -10.92
N ASN A 135 -5.77 17.87 -11.05
CA ASN A 135 -6.09 18.81 -9.97
C ASN A 135 -7.03 18.24 -8.90
N SER A 136 -7.62 17.06 -9.13
CA SER A 136 -8.57 16.47 -8.19
C SER A 136 -7.86 15.69 -7.09
N PRO A 137 -8.45 15.62 -5.88
CA PRO A 137 -7.99 14.70 -4.85
C PRO A 137 -7.97 13.26 -5.37
N LYS A 138 -6.87 12.55 -5.07
CA LYS A 138 -6.67 11.15 -5.43
C LYS A 138 -7.00 10.29 -4.22
N LYS A 139 -7.56 9.10 -4.41
CA LYS A 139 -7.69 8.13 -3.31
C LYS A 139 -6.39 7.37 -3.15
N VAL A 140 -5.96 7.16 -1.91
CA VAL A 140 -4.77 6.36 -1.59
C VAL A 140 -5.17 5.00 -1.07
N TYR A 141 -4.47 3.96 -1.51
CA TYR A 141 -4.66 2.57 -1.11
C TYR A 141 -3.31 1.93 -0.83
N SER A 142 -3.29 0.93 0.05
CA SER A 142 -2.15 0.04 0.23
C SER A 142 -2.35 -1.21 -0.61
N THR A 143 -1.26 -1.84 -1.04
CA THR A 143 -1.33 -3.09 -1.80
C THR A 143 -1.85 -4.27 -0.99
N ASP A 144 -1.87 -4.17 0.34
CA ASP A 144 -2.43 -5.19 1.20
C ASP A 144 -2.94 -4.60 2.53
N ASN A 145 -3.93 -5.24 3.16
CA ASN A 145 -4.50 -4.79 4.44
C ASN A 145 -3.60 -5.10 5.65
N ALA A 146 -2.57 -5.93 5.50
CA ALA A 146 -1.58 -6.15 6.55
C ALA A 146 -0.89 -4.87 7.02
N PHE A 147 -0.68 -3.89 6.12
CA PHE A 147 0.03 -2.66 6.45
C PHE A 147 -0.77 -1.73 7.38
N PRO A 148 -2.07 -1.44 7.14
CA PRO A 148 -2.90 -0.75 8.12
C PRO A 148 -2.93 -1.44 9.49
N SER A 149 -3.04 -2.77 9.51
CA SER A 149 -3.20 -3.54 10.75
C SER A 149 -1.95 -3.50 11.63
N MET A 150 -0.76 -3.53 11.01
CA MET A 150 0.52 -3.31 11.67
C MET A 150 0.61 -2.00 12.47
N LEU A 151 -0.07 -0.94 12.02
CA LEU A 151 -0.06 0.35 12.71
C LEU A 151 -1.09 0.44 13.84
N GLY A 152 -1.69 -0.69 14.24
CA GLY A 152 -2.65 -0.76 15.34
C GLY A 152 -3.96 -0.02 15.05
N VAL A 153 -4.27 0.21 13.77
CA VAL A 153 -5.53 0.86 13.40
C VAL A 153 -6.67 -0.10 13.70
N ASN A 154 -7.66 0.34 14.47
CA ASN A 154 -8.78 -0.49 14.86
C ASN A 154 -9.58 -0.94 13.61
N PRO A 155 -9.56 -2.24 13.25
CA PRO A 155 -10.18 -2.71 12.02
C PRO A 155 -11.69 -2.58 12.05
N ILE A 156 -12.33 -2.48 13.22
CA ILE A 156 -13.77 -2.26 13.36
C ILE A 156 -14.13 -0.84 12.94
N GLU A 157 -13.37 0.15 13.41
CA GLU A 157 -13.61 1.57 13.10
C GLU A 157 -13.39 1.88 11.61
N ILE A 158 -12.45 1.18 10.97
CA ILE A 158 -12.08 1.44 9.58
C ILE A 158 -12.53 0.33 8.62
N ARG A 159 -13.41 -0.57 9.06
CA ARG A 159 -13.80 -1.78 8.32
C ARG A 159 -14.25 -1.47 6.89
N GLY A 160 -15.01 -0.40 6.69
CA GLY A 160 -15.45 0.03 5.37
C GLY A 160 -14.28 0.42 4.45
N ARG A 161 -13.25 1.09 4.99
CA ARG A 161 -12.05 1.46 4.24
C ARG A 161 -11.16 0.25 3.95
N LEU A 162 -11.07 -0.71 4.88
CA LEU A 162 -10.34 -1.96 4.66
C LEU A 162 -11.00 -2.85 3.59
N LEU A 163 -12.34 -2.93 3.60
CA LEU A 163 -13.08 -3.61 2.54
C LEU A 163 -12.83 -2.93 1.19
N GLU A 164 -12.95 -1.60 1.14
CA GLU A 164 -12.67 -0.83 -0.07
C GLU A 164 -11.24 -1.07 -0.58
N ASN A 165 -10.24 -1.07 0.32
CA ASN A 165 -8.85 -1.33 -0.02
C ASN A 165 -8.60 -2.74 -0.54
N ALA A 166 -9.22 -3.76 0.07
CA ALA A 166 -9.10 -5.14 -0.38
C ALA A 166 -9.60 -5.31 -1.82
N ILE A 167 -10.73 -4.69 -2.16
CA ILE A 167 -11.28 -4.71 -3.52
C ILE A 167 -10.41 -3.88 -4.47
N ALA A 168 -9.98 -2.69 -4.06
CA ALA A 168 -9.13 -1.82 -4.87
C ALA A 168 -7.79 -2.51 -5.20
N SER A 169 -7.17 -3.16 -4.21
CA SER A 169 -5.92 -3.90 -4.41
C SER A 169 -6.12 -5.07 -5.37
N MET A 170 -7.18 -5.86 -5.20
CA MET A 170 -7.50 -6.96 -6.11
C MET A 170 -7.64 -6.49 -7.57
N LEU A 171 -8.32 -5.37 -7.80
CA LEU A 171 -8.49 -4.79 -9.14
C LEU A 171 -7.18 -4.19 -9.70
N TYR A 172 -6.29 -3.71 -8.84
CA TYR A 172 -4.99 -3.17 -9.24
C TYR A 172 -4.01 -4.26 -9.69
N MET A 173 -4.24 -5.51 -9.29
CA MET A 173 -3.38 -6.67 -9.58
C MET A 173 -3.82 -7.46 -10.83
N ILE A 174 -4.88 -7.02 -11.52
CA ILE A 174 -5.37 -7.57 -12.81
C ILE A 174 -4.77 -6.77 -13.96
#